data_AF-A0A242KBW3-F1
#
_entry.id   AF-A0A242KBW3-F1
#
_cell.length_a   1.000
_cell.length_b   1.000
_cell.length_c   1.000
_cell.angle_alpha   90.00
_cell.angle_beta   90.00
_cell.angle_gamma   90.00
#
_symmetry.space_group_name_H-M   'P 1'
#
loop_
_entity.id
_entity.type
_entity.pdbx_description
1 polymer ?
#
loop_
_entity_poly.entity_id
_entity_poly.type
_entity_poly.pdbx_seq_one_letter_code
_entity_poly.pdbx_strand_id
1 'polypeptide(L)'
;MIDLTQVLTFTEAAEKWQLAGGNTLRQAVARGRFHEAEIRKSGTVWLTTYEAMTRVFGPLPASKASEEPLIFNQTELYSAIKKGPSSADFKKMNKQAALAFSQQRQLQVKEKIFGKEIILYLFTDQTKWDSWLTLTERSLFPRNQSE
;
A
#
# COMPACT_ATOMS: atom_id res chain seq x y z
N MET A 1 -23.59 16.60 11.94
CA MET A 1 -23.84 15.43 11.07
C MET A 1 -23.06 14.27 11.68
N ILE A 2 -23.71 13.15 12.00
CA ILE A 2 -23.03 11.98 12.60
C ILE A 2 -22.43 11.17 11.46
N ASP A 3 -21.12 10.92 11.50
CA ASP A 3 -20.42 10.07 10.54
C ASP A 3 -20.44 8.62 11.03
N LEU A 4 -21.25 7.78 10.37
CA LEU A 4 -21.38 6.36 10.71
C LEU A 4 -20.12 5.55 10.36
N THR A 5 -19.22 6.08 9.53
CA THR A 5 -17.98 5.38 9.15
C THR A 5 -16.97 5.29 10.31
N GLN A 6 -17.18 6.07 11.37
CA GLN A 6 -16.34 6.05 12.57
C GLN A 6 -16.73 4.99 13.58
N VAL A 7 -17.92 4.38 13.45
CA VAL A 7 -18.40 3.31 14.33
C VAL A 7 -18.16 1.97 13.66
N LEU A 8 -17.51 1.06 14.37
CA LEU A 8 -17.13 -0.26 13.89
C LEU A 8 -17.71 -1.31 14.82
N THR A 9 -18.17 -2.43 14.26
CA THR A 9 -18.36 -3.65 15.05
C THR A 9 -17.01 -4.17 15.51
N PHE A 10 -16.98 -4.94 16.60
CA PHE A 10 -15.73 -5.55 17.07
C PHE A 10 -15.09 -6.48 16.04
N THR A 11 -15.90 -7.10 15.18
CA THR A 11 -15.40 -7.94 14.09
C THR A 11 -14.70 -7.08 13.03
N GLU A 12 -15.36 -6.03 12.53
CA GLU A 12 -14.76 -5.10 11.56
C GLU A 12 -13.52 -4.41 12.11
N ALA A 13 -13.56 -4.01 13.39
CA ALA A 13 -12.41 -3.41 14.07
C ALA A 13 -11.25 -4.41 14.21
N ALA A 14 -11.52 -5.67 14.55
CA ALA A 14 -10.48 -6.70 14.63
C ALA A 14 -9.85 -6.97 13.27
N GLU A 15 -10.63 -7.02 12.20
CA GLU A 15 -10.12 -7.19 10.83
C GLU A 15 -9.25 -6.01 10.42
N LYS A 16 -9.74 -4.78 10.61
CA LYS A 16 -9.02 -3.54 10.30
C LYS A 16 -7.68 -3.42 11.06
N TRP A 17 -7.65 -3.83 12.32
CA TRP A 17 -6.41 -3.85 13.14
C TRP A 17 -5.63 -5.17 13.06
N GLN A 18 -6.00 -6.10 12.17
CA GLN A 18 -5.34 -7.40 12.00
C GLN A 18 -5.19 -8.19 13.32
N LEU A 19 -6.18 -8.06 14.20
CA LEU A 19 -6.25 -8.81 15.45
C LEU A 19 -6.82 -10.21 15.18
N ALA A 20 -6.58 -11.15 16.10
CA ALA A 20 -7.07 -12.54 16.01
C ALA A 20 -8.62 -12.70 16.08
N GLY A 21 -9.37 -11.60 15.92
CA GLY A 21 -10.83 -11.55 15.94
C GLY A 21 -11.40 -10.71 17.09
N GLY A 22 -12.73 -10.60 17.14
CA GLY A 22 -13.46 -9.80 18.12
C GLY A 22 -13.24 -10.20 19.59
N ASN A 23 -12.67 -11.39 19.85
CA ASN A 23 -12.33 -11.84 21.19
C ASN A 23 -11.19 -11.03 21.83
N THR A 24 -10.22 -10.54 21.05
CA THR A 24 -9.16 -9.68 21.56
C THR A 24 -9.73 -8.38 22.11
N LEU A 25 -10.71 -7.79 21.42
CA LEU A 25 -11.41 -6.59 21.89
C LEU A 25 -12.25 -6.90 23.13
N ARG A 26 -12.98 -8.03 23.17
CA ARG A 26 -13.73 -8.44 24.37
C ARG A 26 -12.85 -8.61 25.60
N GLN A 27 -11.64 -9.16 25.42
CA GLN A 27 -10.66 -9.27 26.51
C GLN A 27 -10.13 -7.89 26.93
N ALA A 28 -9.91 -6.97 25.99
CA ALA A 28 -9.52 -5.59 26.31
C ALA A 28 -10.62 -4.84 27.08
N VAL A 29 -11.90 -5.08 26.75
CA VAL A 29 -13.05 -4.60 27.53
C VAL A 29 -13.04 -5.19 28.94
N ALA A 30 -12.90 -6.51 29.07
CA ALA A 30 -12.85 -7.17 30.39
C ALA A 30 -11.70 -6.67 31.27
N ARG A 31 -10.61 -6.17 30.65
CA ARG A 31 -9.46 -5.56 31.32
C ARG A 31 -9.60 -4.05 31.55
N GLY A 32 -10.74 -3.44 31.23
CA GLY A 32 -11.00 -2.02 31.44
C GLY A 32 -10.15 -1.08 30.58
N ARG A 33 -9.68 -1.52 29.41
CA ARG A 33 -8.85 -0.67 28.52
C ARG A 33 -9.63 0.41 27.79
N PHE A 34 -10.94 0.21 27.63
CA PHE A 34 -11.87 1.12 26.99
C PHE A 34 -12.62 1.97 28.02
N HIS A 35 -12.91 3.22 27.68
CA HIS A 35 -13.84 4.05 28.45
C HIS A 35 -15.29 3.67 28.14
N GLU A 36 -16.22 3.97 29.04
CA GLU A 36 -17.63 3.60 28.92
C GLU A 36 -18.29 4.17 27.65
N ALA A 37 -17.92 5.41 27.27
CA ALA A 37 -18.45 6.07 26.07
C ALA A 37 -17.84 5.56 24.74
N GLU A 38 -16.79 4.74 24.80
CA GLU A 38 -16.07 4.25 23.61
C GLU A 38 -16.64 2.94 23.08
N ILE A 39 -17.38 2.20 23.90
CA ILE A 39 -17.91 0.89 23.58
C ILE A 39 -19.39 0.79 23.88
N ARG A 40 -20.13 0.07 23.03
CA ARG A 40 -21.55 -0.18 23.27
C ARG A 40 -21.95 -1.55 22.77
N LYS A 41 -22.72 -2.29 23.56
CA LYS A 41 -23.35 -3.53 23.11
C LYS A 41 -24.73 -3.24 22.52
N SER A 42 -24.96 -3.66 21.27
CA SER A 42 -26.23 -3.53 20.55
C SER A 42 -26.74 -4.93 20.22
N GLY A 43 -27.61 -5.47 21.07
CA GLY A 43 -28.03 -6.87 20.98
C GLY A 43 -26.86 -7.83 21.18
N THR A 44 -26.54 -8.62 20.15
CA THR A 44 -25.41 -9.57 20.15
C THR A 44 -24.10 -8.94 19.70
N VAL A 45 -24.14 -7.77 19.06
CA VAL A 45 -22.99 -7.12 18.44
C VAL A 45 -22.39 -6.09 19.39
N TRP A 46 -21.06 -6.07 19.48
CA TRP A 46 -20.31 -5.02 20.18
C TRP A 46 -19.82 -3.98 19.17
N LEU A 47 -19.97 -2.72 19.54
CA LEU A 47 -19.55 -1.56 18.75
C LEU A 47 -18.43 -0.82 19.48
N THR A 48 -17.52 -0.25 18.72
CA THR A 48 -16.43 0.64 19.14
C THR A 48 -16.29 1.78 18.14
N THR A 49 -15.46 2.77 18.45
CA THR A 49 -15.09 3.82 17.49
C THR A 49 -13.68 3.63 16.95
N TYR A 50 -13.42 4.20 15.78
CA TYR A 50 -12.07 4.25 15.20
C TYR A 50 -11.07 4.93 16.14
N GLU A 51 -11.49 6.00 16.82
CA GLU A 51 -10.67 6.74 17.78
C GLU A 51 -10.30 5.86 18.99
N ALA A 52 -11.28 5.15 19.57
CA ALA A 52 -11.04 4.24 20.68
C ALA A 52 -10.07 3.11 20.30
N MET A 53 -10.22 2.54 19.10
CA MET A 53 -9.29 1.53 18.58
C MET A 53 -7.88 2.08 18.43
N THR A 54 -7.75 3.30 17.89
CA THR A 54 -6.46 3.97 17.73
C THR A 54 -5.77 4.23 19.06
N ARG A 55 -6.54 4.62 20.09
CA ARG A 55 -6.02 4.86 21.45
C ARG A 55 -5.60 3.57 22.16
N VAL A 56 -6.41 2.52 22.08
CA VAL A 56 -6.20 1.27 22.83
C VAL A 56 -5.16 0.36 22.16
N PHE A 57 -5.20 0.27 20.83
CA PHE A 57 -4.38 -0.66 20.05
C PHE A 57 -3.30 0.03 19.21
N GLY A 58 -3.25 1.36 19.20
CA GLY A 58 -2.35 2.14 18.37
C GLY A 58 -2.92 2.43 16.98
N PRO A 59 -2.18 3.19 16.15
CA PRO A 59 -2.59 3.47 14.78
C PRO A 59 -2.80 2.19 14.00
N LEU A 60 -3.64 2.27 12.96
CA LEU A 60 -3.94 1.13 12.10
C LEU A 60 -2.62 0.51 11.61
N PRO A 61 -2.39 -0.80 11.81
CA PRO A 61 -1.20 -1.44 11.26
C PRO A 61 -1.23 -1.24 9.75
N ALA A 62 -0.12 -0.75 9.19
CA ALA A 62 0.09 -0.79 7.75
C ALA A 62 -0.25 -2.21 7.29
N SER A 63 -1.16 -2.35 6.32
CA SER A 63 -1.70 -3.66 5.94
C SER A 63 -0.53 -4.62 5.67
N LYS A 64 -0.47 -5.81 6.27
CA LYS A 64 0.64 -6.77 6.00
C LYS A 64 0.80 -7.17 4.51
N ALA A 65 -0.11 -6.75 3.63
CA ALA A 65 0.08 -6.78 2.19
C ALA A 65 1.15 -5.78 1.67
N SER A 66 1.68 -4.90 2.51
CA SER A 66 2.45 -3.72 2.10
C SER A 66 3.97 -3.80 2.27
N GLU A 67 4.55 -4.93 2.70
CA GLU A 67 6.01 -4.97 2.93
C GLU A 67 6.81 -5.41 1.70
N GLU A 68 6.31 -6.36 0.90
CA GLU A 68 7.08 -6.83 -0.24
C GLU A 68 7.04 -5.82 -1.40
N PRO A 69 8.19 -5.28 -1.81
CA PRO A 69 8.24 -4.34 -2.91
C PRO A 69 7.77 -5.02 -4.20
N LEU A 70 7.12 -4.26 -5.07
CA LEU A 70 6.98 -4.69 -6.46
C LEU A 70 8.36 -4.71 -7.09
N ILE A 71 8.79 -5.86 -7.62
CA ILE A 71 10.12 -6.00 -8.24
C ILE A 71 9.96 -6.02 -9.76
N PHE A 72 10.69 -5.14 -10.44
CA PHE A 72 10.91 -5.21 -11.88
C PHE A 72 12.36 -5.60 -12.17
N ASN A 73 12.55 -6.50 -13.14
CA ASN A 73 13.84 -6.73 -13.75
C ASN A 73 14.16 -5.59 -14.72
N GLN A 74 15.37 -5.05 -14.67
CA GLN A 74 15.78 -3.91 -15.48
C GLN A 74 15.61 -4.17 -16.99
N THR A 75 15.98 -5.35 -17.48
CA THR A 75 15.92 -5.70 -18.90
C THR A 75 14.48 -5.70 -19.41
N GLU A 76 13.59 -6.33 -18.65
CA GLU A 76 12.17 -6.40 -18.98
C GLU A 76 11.53 -5.01 -18.93
N LEU A 77 11.83 -4.26 -17.87
CA LEU A 77 11.38 -2.88 -17.69
C LEU A 77 11.78 -2.00 -18.88
N TYR A 78 13.07 -2.00 -19.25
CA TYR A 78 13.56 -1.19 -20.36
C TYR A 78 12.98 -1.63 -21.70
N SER A 79 12.73 -2.94 -21.89
CA SER A 79 12.05 -3.43 -23.09
C SER A 79 10.62 -2.90 -23.20
N ALA A 80 9.89 -2.78 -22.09
CA ALA A 80 8.54 -2.23 -22.04
C ALA A 80 8.55 -0.71 -22.30
N ILE A 81 9.49 0.02 -21.70
CA ILE A 81 9.66 1.46 -21.94
C ILE A 81 10.01 1.75 -23.41
N LYS A 82 10.90 0.95 -24.01
CA LYS A 82 11.29 1.07 -25.42
C LYS A 82 10.14 0.77 -26.39
N LYS A 83 9.13 0.01 -25.99
CA LYS A 83 7.91 -0.19 -26.80
C LYS A 83 6.95 1.00 -26.73
N GLY A 84 7.18 1.91 -25.78
CA GLY A 84 6.48 3.16 -25.61
C GLY A 84 5.10 3.04 -24.95
N PRO A 85 4.49 4.18 -24.59
CA PRO A 85 3.28 4.24 -23.75
C PRO A 85 2.04 3.56 -24.35
N SER A 86 2.00 3.43 -25.68
CA SER A 86 0.86 2.82 -26.38
C SER A 86 0.86 1.30 -26.32
N SER A 87 2.01 0.67 -26.04
CA SER A 87 2.17 -0.78 -26.02
C SER A 87 1.42 -1.44 -24.85
N ALA A 88 0.96 -2.68 -25.06
CA ALA A 88 0.30 -3.45 -24.01
C ALA A 88 1.23 -3.72 -22.81
N ASP A 89 2.52 -3.97 -23.09
CA ASP A 89 3.54 -4.25 -22.08
C ASP A 89 3.76 -3.05 -21.17
N PHE A 90 3.91 -1.86 -21.74
CA PHE A 90 4.04 -0.62 -20.97
C PHE A 90 2.80 -0.36 -20.10
N LYS A 91 1.61 -0.47 -20.69
CA LYS A 91 0.35 -0.25 -19.95
C LYS A 91 0.20 -1.23 -18.80
N LYS A 92 0.55 -2.51 -19.00
CA LYS A 92 0.53 -3.54 -17.97
C LYS A 92 1.50 -3.20 -16.83
N MET A 93 2.74 -2.89 -17.16
CA MET A 93 3.78 -2.51 -16.20
C MET A 93 3.36 -1.27 -15.40
N ASN A 94 2.91 -0.20 -16.06
CA ASN A 94 2.53 1.04 -15.38
C ASN A 94 1.30 0.85 -14.48
N LYS A 95 0.36 0.00 -14.88
CA LYS A 95 -0.78 -0.39 -14.02
C LYS A 95 -0.33 -1.15 -12.78
N GLN A 96 0.66 -2.04 -12.90
CA GLN A 96 1.23 -2.77 -11.75
C GLN A 96 1.92 -1.81 -10.77
N ALA A 97 2.67 -0.83 -11.29
CA ALA A 97 3.30 0.21 -10.46
C ALA A 97 2.25 1.04 -9.69
N ALA A 98 1.23 1.55 -10.40
CA ALA A 98 0.15 2.32 -9.77
C ALA A 98 -0.61 1.52 -8.71
N LEU A 99 -0.89 0.24 -8.97
CA LEU A 99 -1.50 -0.65 -8.00
C LEU A 99 -0.62 -0.82 -6.76
N ALA A 100 0.69 -1.03 -6.93
CA ALA A 100 1.63 -1.18 -5.82
C ALA A 100 1.65 0.08 -4.93
N PHE A 101 1.75 1.27 -5.52
CA PHE A 101 1.74 2.51 -4.74
C PHE A 101 0.39 2.78 -4.06
N SER A 102 -0.74 2.41 -4.69
CA SER A 102 -2.07 2.49 -4.04
C SER A 102 -2.17 1.57 -2.80
N GLN A 103 -1.37 0.51 -2.77
CA GLN A 103 -1.24 -0.43 -1.66
C GLN A 103 -0.11 -0.04 -0.67
N GLN A 104 0.44 1.17 -0.80
CA GLN A 104 1.57 1.67 -0.01
C GLN A 104 2.83 0.79 -0.10
N ARG A 105 3.00 0.06 -1.20
CA ARG A 105 4.18 -0.77 -1.47
C ARG A 105 5.26 0.06 -2.14
N GLN A 106 6.52 -0.28 -1.86
CA GLN A 106 7.66 0.22 -2.61
C GLN A 106 7.79 -0.51 -3.96
N LEU A 107 8.52 0.11 -4.89
CA LEU A 107 8.89 -0.51 -6.17
C LEU A 107 10.41 -0.56 -6.29
N GLN A 108 10.95 -1.73 -6.60
CA GLN A 108 12.37 -1.96 -6.84
C GLN A 108 12.63 -2.33 -8.29
N VAL A 109 13.66 -1.74 -8.88
CA VAL A 109 14.21 -2.19 -10.15
C VAL A 109 15.53 -2.90 -9.86
N LYS A 110 15.66 -4.15 -10.29
CA LYS A 110 16.82 -5.00 -10.03
C LYS A 110 17.52 -5.43 -11.30
N GLU A 111 18.82 -5.66 -11.18
CA GLU A 111 19.65 -6.29 -12.21
C GLU A 111 20.43 -7.46 -11.58
N LYS A 112 20.72 -8.49 -12.39
CA LYS A 112 21.56 -9.61 -11.98
C LYS A 112 22.97 -9.43 -12.54
N ILE A 113 23.91 -9.06 -11.67
CA ILE A 113 25.31 -8.84 -12.02
C ILE A 113 26.16 -9.92 -11.33
N PHE A 114 26.93 -10.68 -12.10
CA PHE A 114 27.79 -11.78 -11.61
C PHE A 114 27.08 -12.73 -10.62
N GLY A 115 25.83 -13.09 -10.91
CA GLY A 115 25.06 -14.02 -10.10
C GLY A 115 24.41 -13.40 -8.85
N LYS A 116 24.66 -12.12 -8.54
CA LYS A 116 24.04 -11.40 -7.44
C LYS A 116 22.94 -10.48 -7.96
N GLU A 117 21.85 -10.38 -7.21
CA GLU A 117 20.83 -9.35 -7.45
C GLU A 117 21.26 -8.04 -6.82
N ILE A 118 21.22 -6.97 -7.61
CA ILE A 118 21.51 -5.61 -7.17
C ILE A 118 20.28 -4.76 -7.41
N ILE A 119 19.89 -3.97 -6.41
CA ILE A 119 18.82 -2.97 -6.55
C ILE A 119 19.43 -1.72 -7.21
N LEU A 120 18.91 -1.36 -8.37
CA LEU A 120 19.33 -0.16 -9.11
C LEU A 120 18.52 1.07 -8.71
N TYR A 121 17.20 0.88 -8.57
CA TYR A 121 16.27 1.96 -8.24
C TYR A 121 15.26 1.49 -7.20
N LEU A 122 14.89 2.42 -6.31
CA LEU A 122 13.86 2.23 -5.28
C LEU A 122 12.90 3.42 -5.33
N PHE A 123 11.62 3.14 -5.49
CA PHE A 123 10.56 4.15 -5.50
C PHE A 123 9.59 3.92 -4.36
N THR A 124 9.19 5.00 -3.71
CA THR A 124 8.29 5.00 -2.55
C THR A 124 6.89 5.51 -2.88
N ASP A 125 6.74 6.17 -4.03
CA ASP A 125 5.52 6.84 -4.43
C ASP A 125 5.45 6.97 -5.96
N GLN A 126 4.22 7.18 -6.45
CA GLN A 126 3.90 7.31 -7.87
C GLN A 126 4.61 8.50 -8.52
N THR A 127 4.76 9.62 -7.82
CA THR A 127 5.33 10.85 -8.38
C THR A 127 6.80 10.68 -8.77
N LYS A 128 7.59 10.02 -7.90
CA LYS A 128 9.01 9.70 -8.22
C LYS A 128 9.11 8.74 -9.38
N TRP A 129 8.22 7.75 -9.44
CA TRP A 129 8.15 6.79 -10.55
C TRP A 129 7.86 7.48 -11.89
N ASP A 130 6.82 8.31 -11.96
CA ASP A 130 6.42 9.02 -13.19
C ASP A 130 7.51 9.99 -13.66
N SER A 131 8.16 10.68 -12.72
CA SER A 131 9.28 11.58 -13.02
C SER A 131 10.46 10.82 -13.63
N TRP A 132 10.84 9.68 -13.04
CA TRP A 132 11.90 8.82 -13.55
C TRP A 132 11.54 8.26 -14.93
N LEU A 133 10.31 7.74 -15.09
CA LEU A 133 9.83 7.19 -16.35
C LEU A 133 9.89 8.22 -17.49
N THR A 134 9.48 9.46 -17.21
CA THR A 134 9.57 10.57 -18.16
C THR A 134 11.02 10.86 -18.56
N LEU A 135 11.96 10.85 -17.62
CA LEU A 135 13.38 11.07 -17.90
C LEU A 135 13.99 9.92 -18.71
N THR A 136 13.63 8.68 -18.39
CA THR A 136 14.09 7.48 -19.09
C THR A 136 13.53 7.38 -20.50
N GLU A 137 12.26 7.73 -20.71
CA GLU A 137 11.68 7.81 -22.06
C GLU A 137 12.42 8.84 -22.91
N ARG A 138 12.72 10.02 -22.36
CA ARG A 138 13.47 11.07 -23.07
C ARG A 138 14.89 10.63 -23.43
N SER A 139 15.56 9.86 -22.58
CA SER A 139 16.92 9.39 -22.86
C SER A 139 16.94 8.26 -23.88
N LEU A 140 15.92 7.38 -23.89
CA LEU A 140 15.79 6.29 -24.86
C LEU A 140 15.27 6.75 -26.22
N PHE A 141 14.51 7.84 -26.25
CA PHE A 141 14.03 8.51 -27.45
C PHE A 141 14.50 9.97 -27.45
N PRO A 142 15.79 10.23 -27.72
CA PRO A 142 16.22 11.60 -27.92
C PRO A 142 15.43 12.16 -29.10
N ARG A 143 14.52 13.12 -28.82
CA ARG A 143 13.94 13.91 -29.91
C ARG A 143 15.13 14.58 -30.57
N ASN A 144 15.35 14.29 -31.85
CA ASN A 144 16.27 15.09 -32.65
C ASN A 144 15.88 16.54 -32.41
N GLN A 145 16.77 17.30 -31.76
CA GLN A 145 16.69 18.75 -31.77
C GLN A 145 17.04 19.14 -33.19
N SER A 146 16.05 19.13 -34.07
CA SER A 146 16.15 19.80 -35.36
C SER A 146 16.21 21.29 -35.07
N GLU A 147 17.36 21.85 -35.44
CA GLU A 147 17.67 23.28 -35.63
C GLU A 147 16.52 24.07 -36.27
#